data_AF-A0A327JFI8-F1
#
_entry.id   AF-A0A327JFI8-F1
#
_cell.length_a   1.000
_cell.length_b   1.000
_cell.length_c   1.000
_cell.angle_alpha   90.00
_cell.angle_beta   90.00
_cell.angle_gamma   90.00
#
_symmetry.space_group_name_H-M   'P 1'
#
loop_
_entity.id
_entity.type
_entity.pdbx_description
1 polymer ?
#
loop_
_entity_poly.entity_id
_entity_poly.type
_entity_poly.pdbx_seq_one_letter_code
_entity_poly.pdbx_strand_id
1 'polypeptide(L)'
;MASFRPFENALRDYLVSRTRNQNDLAASIRKYGNIRFSINPRKYNRPHFIIRMGISEAAFDIDTGLILSGGLGPESNEVKNWVSKYLKKTEMKTIWQGENKKYEQELEREERIQEANQKRKNNL
;
A
#
# COMPACT_ATOMS: atom_id res chain seq x y z
N MET A 1 11.98 -1.20 10.71
CA MET A 1 10.97 -1.41 9.65
C MET A 1 9.83 -0.45 9.90
N ALA A 2 9.42 0.32 8.89
CA ALA A 2 8.18 1.07 8.96
C ALA A 2 7.02 0.07 9.15
N SER A 3 6.25 0.22 10.22
CA SER A 3 5.15 -0.70 10.52
C SER A 3 3.87 -0.14 9.93
N PHE A 4 3.22 -0.93 9.05
CA PHE A 4 1.88 -0.59 8.57
C PHE A 4 0.77 -0.93 9.56
N ARG A 5 1.09 -1.60 10.67
CA ARG A 5 0.10 -2.08 11.66
C ARG A 5 -0.83 -0.98 12.19
N PRO A 6 -0.36 0.25 12.48
CA PRO A 6 -1.26 1.32 12.90
C PRO A 6 -2.30 1.66 11.83
N PHE A 7 -1.92 1.66 10.54
CA PHE A 7 -2.85 1.94 9.44
C PHE A 7 -3.81 0.77 9.19
N GLU A 8 -3.31 -0.47 9.25
CA GLU A 8 -4.14 -1.68 9.16
C GLU A 8 -5.23 -1.68 10.23
N ASN A 9 -4.86 -1.42 11.48
CA ASN A 9 -5.80 -1.37 12.60
C ASN A 9 -6.78 -0.20 12.46
N ALA A 10 -6.29 1.00 12.15
CA ALA A 10 -7.14 2.18 12.01
C ALA A 10 -8.17 2.04 10.87
N LEU A 11 -7.78 1.43 9.74
CA LEU A 11 -8.73 1.16 8.66
C LEU A 11 -9.72 0.06 9.05
N ARG A 12 -9.26 -1.01 9.70
CA ARG A 12 -10.13 -2.07 10.21
C ARG A 12 -11.18 -1.50 11.15
N ASP A 13 -10.78 -0.70 12.14
CA ASP A 13 -11.70 -0.12 13.11
C ASP A 13 -12.70 0.81 12.43
N TYR A 14 -12.24 1.62 11.46
CA TYR A 14 -13.12 2.44 10.64
C TYR A 14 -14.17 1.59 9.89
N LEU A 15 -13.75 0.55 9.17
CA LEU A 15 -14.67 -0.29 8.39
C LEU A 15 -15.64 -1.08 9.27
N VAL A 16 -15.17 -1.58 10.42
CA VAL A 16 -16.02 -2.25 11.41
C VAL A 16 -17.04 -1.28 11.99
N SER A 17 -16.66 -0.04 12.31
CA SER A 17 -17.57 0.99 12.85
C SER A 17 -18.71 1.37 11.88
N ARG A 18 -18.53 1.14 10.58
CA ARG A 18 -19.56 1.37 9.55
C ARG A 18 -20.59 0.24 9.46
N THR A 19 -20.37 -0.87 10.15
CA THR A 19 -21.31 -2.00 10.18
C THR A 19 -22.57 -1.57 10.92
N ARG A 20 -23.68 -1.41 10.19
CA ARG A 20 -24.93 -0.88 10.73
C ARG A 20 -25.65 -1.85 11.68
N ASN A 21 -25.50 -3.15 11.47
CA ASN A 21 -26.18 -4.20 12.24
C ASN A 21 -25.23 -4.85 13.24
N GLN A 22 -25.64 -4.90 14.50
CA GLN A 22 -24.87 -5.57 15.55
C GLN A 22 -24.71 -7.08 15.30
N ASN A 23 -25.70 -7.71 14.68
CA ASN A 23 -25.65 -9.13 14.30
C ASN A 23 -24.55 -9.43 13.26
N ASP A 24 -24.16 -8.43 12.45
CA ASP A 24 -23.12 -8.55 11.42
C ASP A 24 -21.74 -8.11 11.92
N LEU A 25 -21.63 -7.66 13.17
CA LEU A 25 -20.39 -7.11 13.73
C LEU A 25 -19.30 -8.17 13.79
N ALA A 26 -19.60 -9.36 14.30
CA ALA A 26 -18.65 -10.46 14.41
C ALA A 26 -18.16 -10.92 13.01
N ALA A 27 -19.06 -10.93 12.02
CA ALA A 27 -18.71 -11.24 10.64
C ALA A 27 -17.78 -10.17 10.04
N SER A 28 -18.08 -8.90 10.28
CA SER A 28 -17.29 -7.76 9.79
C SER A 28 -15.90 -7.72 10.42
N ILE A 29 -15.79 -8.00 11.72
CA ILE A 29 -14.51 -8.15 12.42
C ILE A 29 -13.64 -9.23 11.77
N ARG A 30 -14.23 -10.38 11.44
CA ARG A 30 -13.51 -11.47 10.75
C ARG A 30 -13.11 -11.07 9.32
N LYS A 31 -14.02 -10.45 8.58
CA LYS A 31 -13.81 -9.99 7.20
C LYS A 31 -12.61 -9.04 7.09
N TYR A 32 -12.51 -8.08 7.99
CA TYR A 32 -11.47 -7.05 7.97
C TYR A 32 -10.23 -7.40 8.81
N GLY A 33 -10.21 -8.57 9.46
CA GLY A 33 -9.08 -9.03 10.28
C GLY A 33 -7.80 -9.33 9.48
N ASN A 34 -7.92 -9.51 8.17
CA ASN A 34 -6.82 -9.84 7.26
C ASN A 34 -6.36 -8.66 6.39
N ILE A 35 -6.78 -7.42 6.71
CA ILE A 35 -6.30 -6.24 6.00
C ILE A 35 -4.78 -6.16 6.10
N ARG A 36 -4.13 -6.01 4.95
CA ARG A 36 -2.69 -5.81 4.83
C ARG A 36 -2.39 -4.63 3.95
N PHE A 37 -1.42 -3.83 4.38
CA PHE A 37 -0.88 -2.73 3.60
C PHE A 37 0.47 -3.09 3.00
N SER A 38 0.72 -2.63 1.78
CA SER A 38 2.03 -2.71 1.13
C SER A 38 2.26 -1.51 0.21
N ILE A 39 3.47 -1.40 -0.32
CA ILE A 39 3.88 -0.37 -1.27
C ILE A 39 4.71 -1.05 -2.36
N ASN A 40 4.57 -0.58 -3.60
CA ASN A 40 5.34 -1.09 -4.73
C ASN A 40 5.81 0.07 -5.63
N PRO A 41 6.95 0.72 -5.30
CA PRO A 41 7.47 1.86 -6.05
C PRO A 41 7.82 1.50 -7.50
N ARG A 42 8.24 0.25 -7.74
CA ARG A 42 8.50 -0.29 -9.08
C ARG A 42 7.26 -0.29 -9.97
N LYS A 43 6.07 -0.55 -9.40
CA LYS A 43 4.82 -0.61 -10.17
C LYS A 43 4.19 0.78 -10.35
N TYR A 44 4.29 1.64 -9.34
CA TYR A 44 3.69 2.98 -9.39
C TYR A 44 4.70 4.05 -8.96
N ASN A 45 5.08 4.90 -9.91
CA ASN A 45 6.05 5.99 -9.72
C ASN A 45 5.44 7.24 -9.04
N ARG A 46 4.54 7.05 -8.07
CA ARG A 46 3.92 8.13 -7.30
C ARG A 46 3.56 7.64 -5.89
N PRO A 47 3.42 8.54 -4.89
CA PRO A 47 3.03 8.16 -3.54
C PRO A 47 1.72 7.39 -3.48
N HIS A 48 1.80 6.11 -3.11
CA HIS A 48 0.66 5.20 -3.08
C HIS A 48 0.76 4.22 -1.91
N PHE A 49 -0.36 3.58 -1.60
CA PHE A 49 -0.38 2.37 -0.78
C PHE A 49 -1.31 1.34 -1.42
N ILE A 50 -1.04 0.07 -1.16
CA ILE A 50 -1.82 -1.06 -1.65
C ILE A 50 -2.51 -1.68 -0.45
N ILE A 51 -3.82 -1.91 -0.55
CA ILE A 51 -4.57 -2.68 0.43
C ILE A 51 -4.91 -4.03 -0.17
N ARG A 52 -4.64 -5.08 0.60
CA ARG A 52 -5.20 -6.41 0.37
C ARG A 52 -6.20 -6.75 1.46
N MET A 53 -7.38 -7.22 1.07
CA MET A 53 -8.41 -7.76 1.96
C MET A 53 -9.02 -9.01 1.33
N GLY A 54 -8.83 -10.16 1.97
CA GLY A 54 -9.17 -11.46 1.37
C GLY A 54 -8.47 -11.67 0.03
N ILE A 55 -9.26 -11.90 -1.01
CA ILE A 55 -8.80 -12.08 -2.41
C ILE A 55 -8.70 -10.76 -3.18
N SER A 56 -9.21 -9.66 -2.63
CA SER A 56 -9.25 -8.36 -3.29
C SER A 56 -8.02 -7.54 -2.98
N GLU A 57 -7.56 -6.80 -3.97
CA GLU A 57 -6.41 -5.89 -3.87
C GLU A 57 -6.68 -4.61 -4.65
N ALA A 58 -6.31 -3.46 -4.08
CA ALA A 58 -6.33 -2.19 -4.78
C ALA A 58 -5.18 -1.28 -4.34
N ALA A 59 -4.64 -0.53 -5.30
CA ALA A 59 -3.67 0.53 -5.08
C ALA A 59 -4.38 1.87 -5.04
N PHE A 60 -4.07 2.69 -4.04
CA PHE A 60 -4.65 4.01 -3.84
C PHE A 60 -3.56 5.06 -3.80
N ASP A 61 -3.86 6.21 -4.38
CA ASP A 61 -3.06 7.42 -4.26
C ASP A 61 -3.15 7.98 -2.83
N ILE A 62 -2.01 8.28 -2.19
CA ILE A 62 -1.98 8.75 -0.79
C ILE A 62 -2.69 10.10 -0.63
N ASP A 63 -2.59 10.97 -1.64
CA ASP A 63 -3.06 12.35 -1.56
C ASP A 63 -4.56 12.47 -1.80
N THR A 64 -5.04 11.75 -2.80
CA THR A 64 -6.43 11.88 -3.27
C THR A 64 -7.32 10.73 -2.81
N GLY A 65 -6.75 9.59 -2.42
CA GLY A 65 -7.50 8.36 -2.15
C GLY A 65 -8.14 7.77 -3.40
N LEU A 66 -7.78 8.26 -4.60
CA LEU A 66 -8.24 7.70 -5.87
C LEU A 66 -7.56 6.35 -6.12
N ILE A 67 -8.30 5.45 -6.75
CA ILE A 67 -7.79 4.12 -7.12
C ILE A 67 -6.84 4.29 -8.30
N LEU A 68 -5.63 3.78 -8.16
CA LEU A 68 -4.63 3.69 -9.22
C LEU A 68 -4.76 2.39 -10.01
N SER A 69 -5.14 1.30 -9.35
CA SER A 69 -5.33 -0.03 -9.95
C SER A 69 -6.09 -0.96 -9.01
N GLY A 70 -6.77 -1.96 -9.57
CA GLY A 70 -7.48 -2.99 -8.81
C GLY A 70 -8.81 -2.50 -8.24
N GLY A 71 -9.32 -3.20 -7.24
CA GLY A 71 -10.60 -2.88 -6.62
C GLY A 71 -10.91 -3.74 -5.40
N LEU A 72 -11.56 -3.14 -4.41
CA LEU A 72 -12.00 -3.80 -3.18
C LEU A 72 -13.50 -4.03 -3.15
N GLY A 73 -14.19 -3.91 -4.28
CA GLY A 73 -15.65 -3.91 -4.32
C GLY A 73 -16.25 -2.70 -3.59
N PRO A 74 -17.33 -2.87 -2.81
CA PRO A 74 -18.00 -1.79 -2.06
C PRO A 74 -17.06 -1.00 -1.14
N GLU A 75 -16.06 -1.67 -0.57
CA GLU A 75 -15.10 -1.09 0.37
C GLU A 75 -14.20 -0.04 -0.28
N SER A 76 -14.08 -0.01 -1.61
CA SER A 76 -13.23 0.97 -2.30
C SER A 76 -13.65 2.41 -2.01
N ASN A 77 -14.96 2.67 -1.95
CA ASN A 77 -15.50 3.98 -1.60
C ASN A 77 -15.27 4.32 -0.12
N GLU A 78 -15.39 3.34 0.77
CA GLU A 78 -15.11 3.52 2.19
C GLU A 78 -13.63 3.82 2.44
N VAL A 79 -12.73 3.14 1.75
CA VAL A 79 -11.30 3.45 1.79
C VAL A 79 -11.02 4.86 1.30
N LYS A 80 -11.60 5.28 0.16
CA LYS A 80 -11.47 6.65 -0.34
C LYS A 80 -11.92 7.70 0.70
N ASN A 81 -13.07 7.46 1.34
CA ASN A 81 -13.57 8.33 2.41
C ASN A 81 -12.64 8.35 3.62
N TRP A 82 -12.08 7.19 3.97
CA TRP A 82 -11.15 7.08 5.08
C TRP A 82 -9.83 7.82 4.81
N VAL A 83 -9.30 7.72 3.59
CA VAL A 83 -8.11 8.46 3.16
C VAL A 83 -8.30 9.97 3.29
N SER A 84 -9.48 10.46 2.92
CA SER A 84 -9.78 11.89 2.97
C SER A 84 -9.87 12.43 4.40
N LYS A 85 -10.31 11.62 5.38
CA LYS A 85 -10.69 12.10 6.73
C LYS A 85 -9.76 11.65 7.85
N TYR A 86 -9.17 10.47 7.74
CA TYR A 86 -8.51 9.80 8.87
C TYR A 86 -7.09 9.33 8.57
N LEU A 87 -6.72 9.17 7.29
CA LEU A 87 -5.36 8.75 6.94
C LEU A 87 -4.36 9.83 7.37
N LYS A 88 -3.39 9.43 8.17
CA LYS A 88 -2.22 10.25 8.50
C LYS A 88 -1.26 10.29 7.30
N LYS A 89 -1.57 11.14 6.32
CA LYS A 89 -0.87 11.21 5.03
C LYS A 89 0.63 11.42 5.16
N THR A 90 1.07 12.30 6.07
CA THR A 90 2.49 12.57 6.29
C THR A 90 3.25 11.31 6.72
N GLU A 91 2.72 10.57 7.69
CA GLU A 91 3.34 9.32 8.16
C GLU A 91 3.40 8.28 7.03
N MET A 92 2.30 8.09 6.28
CA MET A 92 2.26 7.15 5.15
C MET A 92 3.24 7.54 4.02
N LYS A 93 3.39 8.85 3.72
CA LYS A 93 4.36 9.34 2.75
C LYS A 93 5.80 9.08 3.17
N THR A 94 6.12 9.25 4.46
CA THR A 94 7.45 8.92 4.99
C THR A 94 7.78 7.44 4.78
N ILE A 95 6.80 6.55 5.00
CA ILE A 95 6.97 5.11 4.74
C ILE A 95 7.21 4.87 3.24
N TRP A 96 6.40 5.48 2.39
CA TRP A 96 6.54 5.37 0.93
C TRP A 96 7.91 5.83 0.44
N GLN A 97 8.39 6.99 0.90
CA GLN A 97 9.71 7.53 0.55
C GLN A 97 10.83 6.58 0.98
N GLY A 98 10.70 5.97 2.17
CA GLY A 98 11.64 4.96 2.64
C GLY A 98 11.71 3.74 1.73
N GLU A 99 10.56 3.23 1.27
CA GLU A 99 10.52 2.10 0.33
C GLU A 99 10.99 2.50 -1.08
N ASN A 100 10.64 3.69 -1.56
CA ASN A 100 11.09 4.20 -2.86
C ASN A 100 12.62 4.36 -2.89
N LYS A 101 13.22 4.90 -1.82
CA LYS A 101 14.67 5.05 -1.72
C LYS A 101 15.40 3.70 -1.76
N LYS A 102 14.85 2.66 -1.13
CA LYS A 102 15.43 1.31 -1.21
C LYS A 102 15.38 0.78 -2.64
N TYR A 103 14.24 0.96 -3.32
CA TYR A 103 14.09 0.56 -4.71
C TYR A 103 15.08 1.28 -5.63
N GLU A 104 15.26 2.59 -5.48
CA GLU A 104 16.27 3.37 -6.22
C GLU A 104 17.69 2.82 -5.98
N GLN A 105 18.04 2.52 -4.73
CA GLN A 105 19.34 1.93 -4.39
C GLN A 105 19.55 0.54 -5.00
N GLU A 106 18.49 -0.26 -5.11
CA GLU A 106 18.54 -1.58 -5.77
C GLU A 106 18.77 -1.43 -7.27
N LEU A 107 18.07 -0.51 -7.94
CA LEU A 107 18.28 -0.21 -9.35
C LEU A 107 19.72 0.21 -9.65
N GLU A 108 20.26 1.16 -8.89
CA GLU A 108 21.65 1.60 -9.05
C GLU A 108 22.66 0.44 -8.86
N ARG A 109 22.37 -0.50 -7.96
CA ARG A 109 23.22 -1.69 -7.77
C ARG A 109 23.16 -2.61 -8.97
N GLU A 110 21.98 -2.86 -9.52
CA GLU A 110 21.79 -3.69 -10.70
C GLU A 110 22.49 -3.09 -11.93
N GLU A 111 22.36 -1.78 -12.15
CA GLU A 111 23.04 -1.05 -13.22
C GLU A 111 24.57 -1.17 -13.11
N ARG A 112 25.14 -0.95 -11.92
CA ARG A 112 26.58 -1.12 -11.69
C ARG A 112 27.07 -2.54 -11.98
N ILE A 113 26.28 -3.57 -11.64
CA ILE A 113 26.61 -4.97 -11.93
C ILE A 113 26.56 -5.23 -13.43
N GLN A 114 25.56 -4.72 -14.13
CA GLN A 114 25.42 -4.87 -15.58
C GLN A 114 26.58 -4.20 -16.33
N GLU A 115 26.94 -2.97 -15.97
CA GLU A 115 28.08 -2.26 -16.55
C GLU A 115 29.40 -3.02 -16.35
N ALA A 116 29.63 -3.55 -15.14
CA ALA A 116 30.83 -4.33 -14.84
C ALA A 116 30.89 -5.60 -15.71
N ASN A 117 29.76 -6.29 -15.88
CA ASN A 117 29.67 -7.47 -16.73
C ASN A 117 29.88 -7.14 -18.22
N GLN A 118 29.35 -6.02 -18.70
CA GLN A 118 29.54 -5.60 -20.09
C GLN A 118 31.00 -5.23 -20.38
N LYS A 119 31.67 -4.51 -19.46
CA LYS A 119 33.10 -4.18 -19.58
C LYS A 119 33.98 -5.43 -19.62
N ARG A 120 33.65 -6.46 -18.81
CA ARG A 120 34.34 -7.76 -18.84
C ARG A 120 34.19 -8.48 -20.18
N LYS A 121 32.99 -8.45 -20.78
CA LYS A 121 32.73 -9.07 -22.09
C LYS A 121 33.46 -8.37 -23.24
N ASN A 122 33.62 -7.05 -23.17
CA ASN A 122 34.27 -6.27 -24.23
C ASN A 122 35.81 -6.30 -24.18
N ASN A 123 36.40 -6.76 -23.07
CA ASN A 123 37.85 -6.87 -22.87
C ASN A 123 38.38 -8.32 -23.06
N LEU A 124 37.53 -9.22 -23.58
CA LEU A 124 37.85 -10.59 -24.02
C LEU A 124 37.65 -10.66 -25.53
#